data_AF-A0A7H4MIR3-F1
#
_entry.id   AF-A0A7H4MIR3-F1
#
_cell.length_a   1.000
_cell.length_b   1.000
_cell.length_c   1.000
_cell.angle_alpha   90.00
_cell.angle_beta   90.00
_cell.angle_gamma   90.00
#
_symmetry.space_group_name_H-M   'P 1'
#
loop_
_entity.id
_entity.type
_entity.pdbx_description
1 polymer ?
#
loop_
_entity_poly.entity_id
_entity_poly.type
_entity_poly.pdbx_seq_one_letter_code
_entity_poly.pdbx_strand_id
1 'polypeptide(L)'
;MMKAFFSRTLLALVAVIGLAANAQAETLRTIRIGVPDQSAGSQPFIEGPVGMAFIRHQLEEVFKPQGVEVQWQFFKGQARR
;
A
#
# COMPACT_ATOMS: atom_id res chain seq x y z
N MET A 1 -8.36 39.50 -32.97
CA MET A 1 -7.61 38.22 -33.01
C MET A 1 -6.85 37.90 -31.72
N MET A 2 -6.29 38.88 -31.00
CA MET A 2 -5.51 38.66 -29.75
C MET A 2 -6.29 38.01 -28.58
N LYS A 3 -7.60 38.31 -28.42
CA LYS A 3 -8.43 37.72 -27.36
C LYS A 3 -8.60 36.20 -27.49
N ALA A 4 -8.68 35.68 -28.71
CA ALA A 4 -8.81 34.25 -28.97
C ALA A 4 -7.50 33.49 -28.67
N PHE A 5 -6.36 34.12 -28.94
CA PHE A 5 -5.05 33.58 -28.55
C PHE A 5 -4.90 33.54 -27.03
N PHE A 6 -5.28 34.60 -26.33
CA PHE A 6 -5.23 34.69 -24.87
C PHE A 6 -6.14 33.65 -24.19
N SER A 7 -7.35 33.46 -24.73
CA SER A 7 -8.29 32.43 -24.24
C SER A 7 -7.75 31.00 -24.45
N ARG A 8 -7.09 30.73 -25.58
CA ARG A 8 -6.45 29.44 -25.86
C ARG A 8 -5.26 29.17 -24.96
N THR A 9 -4.45 30.18 -24.64
CA THR A 9 -3.30 30.03 -23.73
C THR A 9 -3.78 29.80 -22.30
N LEU A 10 -4.83 30.49 -21.87
CA LEU A 10 -5.43 30.30 -20.56
C LEU A 10 -6.02 28.89 -20.42
N LEU A 11 -6.69 28.39 -21.44
CA LEU A 11 -7.26 27.04 -21.46
C LEU A 11 -6.16 25.97 -21.42
N ALA A 12 -5.06 26.17 -22.16
CA ALA A 12 -3.91 25.27 -22.14
C ALA A 12 -3.23 25.25 -20.76
N LEU A 13 -3.09 26.41 -20.12
CA LEU A 13 -2.49 26.51 -18.79
C LEU A 13 -3.36 25.81 -17.73
N VAL A 14 -4.69 26.00 -17.78
CA VAL A 14 -5.62 25.30 -16.89
C VAL A 14 -5.56 23.79 -17.10
N ALA A 15 -5.46 23.32 -18.35
CA ALA A 15 -5.31 21.90 -18.65
C ALA A 15 -4.01 21.30 -18.07
N VAL A 16 -2.88 22.01 -18.19
CA VAL A 16 -1.60 21.58 -17.63
C VAL A 16 -1.62 21.54 -16.10
N ILE A 17 -2.21 22.54 -15.45
CA ILE A 17 -2.35 22.57 -13.98
C ILE A 17 -3.27 21.44 -13.51
N GLY A 18 -4.37 21.19 -14.22
CA GLY A 18 -5.28 20.08 -13.92
C GLY A 18 -4.61 18.71 -14.03
N LEU A 19 -3.73 18.51 -15.03
CA LEU A 19 -2.95 17.29 -15.17
C LEU A 19 -1.89 17.12 -14.05
N ALA A 20 -1.23 18.21 -13.66
CA ALA A 20 -0.23 18.18 -12.58
C ALA A 20 -0.84 17.90 -11.20
N ALA A 21 -2.08 18.32 -10.94
CA ALA A 21 -2.78 18.05 -9.69
C ALA A 21 -3.11 16.57 -9.47
N ASN A 22 -3.24 15.78 -10.54
CA ASN A 22 -3.49 14.34 -10.48
C ASN A 22 -2.22 13.51 -10.25
N ALA A 23 -1.03 14.13 -10.27
CA ALA A 23 0.24 13.43 -10.07
C ALA A 23 0.62 13.22 -8.59
N GLN A 24 -0.27 13.57 -7.65
CA GLN A 24 -0.12 13.16 -6.26
C GLN A 24 -0.50 11.68 -6.15
N ALA A 25 0.40 10.81 -6.63
CA ALA A 25 0.37 9.41 -6.27
C ALA A 25 0.51 9.35 -4.75
N GLU A 26 -0.52 8.83 -4.09
CA GLU A 26 -0.47 8.48 -2.68
C GLU A 26 0.82 7.69 -2.46
N THR A 27 1.69 8.17 -1.57
CA THR A 27 2.91 7.43 -1.27
C THR A 27 2.47 6.08 -0.71
N LEU A 28 2.55 5.02 -1.51
CA LEU A 28 2.21 3.68 -1.08
C LEU A 28 3.18 3.28 0.03
N ARG A 29 2.74 3.46 1.27
CA ARG A 29 3.50 3.15 2.48
C ARG A 29 2.93 1.95 3.21
N THR A 30 2.23 1.05 2.51
CA THR A 30 1.64 -0.13 3.14
C THR A 30 2.19 -1.40 2.49
N ILE A 31 2.81 -2.26 3.30
CA ILE A 31 3.23 -3.61 2.92
C ILE A 31 2.12 -4.57 3.35
N ARG A 32 1.49 -5.27 2.40
CA ARG A 32 0.47 -6.29 2.68
C ARG A 32 1.06 -7.68 2.54
N ILE A 33 1.04 -8.43 3.64
CA ILE A 33 1.62 -9.78 3.73
C ILE A 33 0.49 -10.79 3.86
N GLY A 34 0.26 -11.56 2.80
CA GLY A 34 -0.70 -12.66 2.78
C GLY A 34 -0.03 -13.98 3.15
N VAL A 35 -0.54 -14.65 4.18
CA VAL A 35 0.07 -15.88 4.71
C VAL A 35 -1.00 -16.92 5.09
N PRO A 36 -0.75 -18.22 4.84
CA PRO A 36 -1.70 -19.27 5.21
C PRO A 36 -1.71 -19.44 6.73
N ASP A 37 -2.89 -19.39 7.31
CA ASP A 37 -3.09 -19.62 8.74
C ASP A 37 -3.09 -21.12 9.04
N GLN A 38 -2.16 -21.55 9.89
CA GLN A 38 -2.00 -22.93 10.35
C GLN A 38 -2.55 -23.12 11.77
N SER A 39 -3.18 -22.10 12.36
CA SER A 39 -3.76 -22.20 13.69
C SER A 39 -4.95 -23.15 13.74
N ALA A 40 -4.98 -23.98 14.78
CA ALA A 40 -6.15 -24.75 15.18
C ALA A 40 -7.14 -23.94 16.06
N GLY A 41 -6.79 -22.70 16.42
CA GLY A 41 -7.54 -21.82 17.32
C GLY A 41 -7.91 -20.47 16.68
N SER A 42 -8.25 -19.49 17.53
CA SER A 42 -8.62 -18.13 17.11
C SER A 42 -7.42 -17.20 16.88
N GLN A 43 -6.24 -17.54 17.42
CA GLN A 43 -5.01 -16.76 17.26
C GLN A 43 -4.30 -17.18 15.97
N PRO A 44 -4.05 -16.27 15.02
CA PRO A 44 -3.35 -16.61 13.79
C PRO A 44 -1.92 -17.10 14.10
N PHE A 45 -1.55 -18.23 13.52
CA PHE A 45 -0.25 -18.86 13.74
C PHE A 45 0.31 -19.44 12.44
N ILE A 46 1.61 -19.24 12.24
CA ILE A 46 2.38 -19.73 11.10
C ILE A 46 3.66 -20.33 11.65
N GLU A 47 4.02 -21.51 11.18
CA GLU A 47 5.31 -22.09 11.52
C GLU A 47 6.47 -21.47 10.70
N GLY A 48 7.67 -21.46 11.27
CA GLY A 48 8.88 -21.04 10.59
C GLY A 48 9.21 -19.54 10.69
N PRO A 49 10.20 -19.06 9.91
CA PRO A 49 10.80 -17.73 10.10
C PRO A 49 9.80 -16.57 9.94
N VAL A 50 8.83 -16.71 9.05
CA VAL A 50 7.81 -15.69 8.80
C VAL A 50 6.86 -15.55 9.99
N GLY A 51 6.45 -16.67 10.59
CA GLY A 51 5.63 -16.65 11.80
C GLY A 51 6.36 -16.04 12.99
N MET A 52 7.66 -16.34 13.13
CA MET A 52 8.49 -15.70 14.16
C MET A 52 8.63 -14.19 13.94
N ALA A 53 8.74 -13.74 12.68
CA ALA A 53 8.78 -12.32 12.34
C ALA A 53 7.47 -11.61 12.69
N PHE A 54 6.32 -12.26 12.46
CA PHE A 54 5.01 -11.76 12.89
C PHE A 54 4.86 -11.71 14.41
N ILE A 55 5.15 -12.80 15.13
CA ILE A 55 5.02 -12.91 16.59
C ILE A 55 5.90 -11.87 17.30
N ARG A 56 7.07 -11.58 16.74
CA ARG A 56 8.03 -10.62 17.29
C ARG A 56 7.88 -9.20 16.73
N HIS A 57 6.89 -8.95 15.87
CA HIS A 57 6.67 -7.65 15.22
C HIS A 57 7.91 -7.08 14.52
N GLN A 58 8.80 -7.94 14.00
CA GLN A 58 10.11 -7.54 13.50
C GLN A 58 10.01 -6.65 12.25
N LEU A 59 9.02 -6.89 11.40
CA LEU A 59 8.83 -6.10 10.19
C LEU A 59 8.27 -4.72 10.55
N GLU A 60 7.29 -4.67 11.43
CA GLU A 60 6.69 -3.44 11.95
C GLU A 60 7.76 -2.54 12.59
N GLU A 61 8.65 -3.10 13.41
CA GLU A 61 9.73 -2.35 14.05
C GLU A 61 10.71 -1.74 13.04
N VAL A 62 11.07 -2.47 11.97
CA VAL A 62 12.00 -2.01 10.93
C VAL A 62 11.38 -0.94 10.03
N PHE A 63 10.09 -1.07 9.72
CA PHE A 63 9.40 -0.22 8.76
C PHE A 63 8.70 1.00 9.39
N LYS A 64 8.42 0.97 10.69
CA LYS A 64 7.82 2.09 11.43
C LYS A 64 8.61 3.41 11.31
N PRO A 65 9.94 3.45 11.41
CA PRO A 65 10.71 4.69 11.22
C PRO A 65 10.60 5.27 9.79
N GLN A 66 10.28 4.42 8.81
CA GLN A 66 10.12 4.80 7.40
C GLN A 66 8.69 5.31 7.12
N GLY A 67 7.83 5.30 8.14
CA GLY A 67 6.41 5.60 8.01
C GLY A 67 5.67 4.56 7.18
N VAL A 68 6.18 3.32 7.14
CA VAL A 68 5.60 2.22 6.38
C VAL A 68 4.81 1.31 7.33
N GLU A 69 3.54 1.11 7.00
CA GLU A 69 2.60 0.21 7.70
C GLU A 69 2.75 -1.21 7.16
N VAL A 70 2.76 -2.20 8.06
CA VAL A 70 2.73 -3.62 7.70
C VAL A 70 1.37 -4.19 8.07
N GLN A 71 0.66 -4.73 7.09
CA GLN A 71 -0.66 -5.35 7.25
C GLN A 71 -0.55 -6.85 6.99
N TRP A 72 -0.95 -7.66 7.97
CA TRP A 72 -0.96 -9.10 7.86
C TRP A 72 -2.36 -9.61 7.52
N GLN A 73 -2.45 -10.43 6.49
CA GLN A 73 -3.69 -11.09 6.08
C GLN A 73 -3.51 -12.61 6.16
N PHE A 74 -4.19 -13.20 7.14
CA PHE A 74 -4.20 -14.62 7.37
C PHE A 74 -5.36 -15.25 6.60
N PHE A 75 -5.05 -16.16 5.70
CA PHE A 75 -6.07 -16.90 4.96
C PHE A 75 -6.08 -18.36 5.38
N LYS A 76 -7.27 -18.92 5.61
CA LYS A 76 -7.42 -20.36 5.86
C LYS A 76 -7.08 -21.10 4.57
N GLY A 77 -5.90 -21.72 4.52
CA GLY A 77 -5.52 -22.57 3.41
C GLY A 77 -6.47 -23.76 3.34
N GLN A 78 -7.08 -24.02 2.18
CA GLN A 78 -7.68 -25.32 1.93
C GLN A 78 -6.51 -26.32 1.88
N ALA A 79 -6.19 -26.94 3.02
CA ALA A 79 -5.21 -28.01 3.07
C ALA A 79 -5.72 -29.13 2.16
N ARG A 80 -5.21 -29.17 0.92
CA ARG A 80 -5.42 -30.29 0.02
C ARG A 80 -4.67 -31.45 0.68
N ARG A 81 -5.42 -32.42 1.24
CA ARG A 81 -4.88 -33.70 1.68
C ARG A 81 -4.19 -34.41 0.51
#